data_AF-A0A655P8F6-F1
#
_entry.id   AF-A0A655P8F6-F1
#
_cell.length_a   1.000
_cell.length_b   1.000
_cell.length_c   1.000
_cell.angle_alpha   90.00
_cell.angle_beta   90.00
_cell.angle_gamma   90.00
#
_symmetry.space_group_name_H-M   'P 1'
#
loop_
_entity.id
_entity.type
_entity.pdbx_description
1 polymer ?
#
loop_
_entity_poly.entity_id
_entity_poly.type
_entity_poly.pdbx_seq_one_letter_code
_entity_poly.pdbx_strand_id
1 'polypeptide(L)'
;MLIAFIGLIALINGMLGGIGGWFGMPELKLEMLLGWLFAPLAFLIGVPWNEATVAGEFIGLKTVANEFVAYSQFAPYLTEAAPVVLSEKTKAIISFALCGFANLSSIAILLGGLGSLAPKRRGDIARMGVKAVIAGTLSNLMAATIAGFFLSF
;
A
#
# COMPACT_ATOMS: atom_id res chain seq x y z
N MET A 1 14.84 0.64 -8.45
CA MET A 1 13.92 0.29 -7.33
C MET A 1 12.70 -0.48 -7.83
N LEU A 2 11.95 0.03 -8.83
CA LEU A 2 10.73 -0.65 -9.34
C LEU A 2 10.96 -2.06 -9.89
N ILE A 3 11.94 -2.24 -10.79
CA ILE A 3 12.28 -3.55 -11.36
C ILE A 3 12.56 -4.57 -10.25
N ALA A 4 13.29 -4.16 -9.21
CA ALA A 4 13.62 -5.03 -8.07
C ALA A 4 12.38 -5.41 -7.25
N PHE A 5 11.52 -4.44 -6.89
CA PHE A 5 10.30 -4.74 -6.14
C PHE A 5 9.32 -5.60 -6.93
N ILE A 6 9.09 -5.29 -8.21
CA ILE A 6 8.19 -6.07 -9.06
C ILE A 6 8.72 -7.50 -9.21
N GLY A 7 10.03 -7.66 -9.45
CA GLY A 7 10.66 -8.99 -9.54
C GLY A 7 10.58 -9.78 -8.22
N LEU A 8 10.80 -9.11 -7.08
CA LEU A 8 10.71 -9.77 -5.77
C LEU A 8 9.27 -10.16 -5.41
N ILE A 9 8.30 -9.30 -5.71
CA ILE A 9 6.87 -9.61 -5.52
C ILE A 9 6.48 -10.79 -6.41
N ALA A 10 6.92 -10.81 -7.67
CA ALA A 10 6.66 -11.94 -8.57
C ALA A 10 7.27 -13.25 -8.05
N LEU A 11 8.50 -13.20 -7.51
CA LEU A 11 9.14 -14.36 -6.87
C LEU A 11 8.34 -14.86 -5.66
N ILE A 12 7.95 -13.94 -4.77
CA ILE A 12 7.13 -14.25 -3.58
C ILE A 12 5.80 -14.86 -4.02
N ASN A 13 5.14 -14.30 -5.03
CA ASN A 13 3.89 -14.81 -5.58
C ASN A 13 4.04 -16.22 -6.16
N GLY A 14 5.16 -16.51 -6.85
CA GLY A 14 5.46 -17.86 -7.32
C GLY A 14 5.64 -18.86 -6.16
N MET A 15 6.32 -18.45 -5.08
CA MET A 15 6.47 -19.27 -3.88
C MET A 15 5.15 -19.48 -3.14
N LEU A 16 4.37 -18.42 -2.95
CA LEU A 16 3.07 -18.46 -2.28
C LEU A 16 2.08 -19.32 -3.06
N GLY A 17 2.02 -19.21 -4.39
CA GLY A 17 1.19 -20.09 -5.22
C GLY A 17 1.63 -21.55 -5.16
N GLY A 18 2.93 -21.82 -5.09
CA GLY A 18 3.46 -23.18 -4.90
C GLY A 18 3.06 -23.80 -3.57
N ILE A 19 3.21 -23.05 -2.46
CA ILE A 19 2.80 -23.49 -1.12
C ILE A 19 1.27 -23.58 -1.04
N GLY A 20 0.57 -22.56 -1.51
CA GLY A 20 -0.89 -22.49 -1.52
C GLY A 20 -1.51 -23.63 -2.32
N GLY A 21 -0.86 -24.06 -3.41
CA GLY A 21 -1.25 -25.24 -4.18
C GLY A 21 -1.32 -26.53 -3.35
N TRP A 22 -0.48 -26.69 -2.31
CA TRP A 22 -0.57 -27.84 -1.39
C TRP A 22 -1.83 -27.82 -0.52
N PHE A 23 -2.43 -26.65 -0.33
CA PHE A 23 -3.64 -26.43 0.47
C PHE A 23 -4.87 -26.11 -0.39
N GLY A 24 -4.78 -26.27 -1.72
CA GLY A 24 -5.89 -26.01 -2.65
C GLY A 24 -6.10 -24.53 -3.02
N MET A 25 -5.12 -23.66 -2.78
CA MET A 25 -5.12 -22.22 -3.13
C MET A 25 -3.92 -21.86 -4.03
N PRO A 26 -3.81 -22.40 -5.26
CA PRO A 26 -2.69 -22.10 -6.16
C PRO A 26 -2.58 -20.62 -6.58
N GLU A 27 -3.67 -19.86 -6.45
CA GLU A 27 -3.75 -18.44 -6.75
C GLU A 27 -3.24 -17.52 -5.63
N LEU A 28 -2.79 -18.07 -4.51
CA LEU A 28 -2.32 -17.30 -3.36
C LEU A 28 -1.18 -16.35 -3.74
N LYS A 29 -1.40 -15.06 -3.47
CA LYS A 29 -0.45 -13.99 -3.77
C LYS A 29 -0.25 -13.09 -2.56
N LEU A 30 0.87 -12.37 -2.55
CA LEU A 30 1.20 -11.38 -1.54
C LEU A 30 0.14 -10.28 -1.48
N GLU A 31 -0.35 -9.84 -2.64
CA GLU A 31 -1.42 -8.85 -2.76
C GLU A 31 -2.66 -9.27 -1.98
N MET A 32 -3.10 -10.52 -2.11
CA MET A 32 -4.28 -11.05 -1.41
C MET A 32 -4.08 -11.06 0.11
N LEU A 33 -2.91 -11.49 0.58
CA LEU A 33 -2.57 -11.49 2.01
C LEU A 33 -2.60 -10.06 2.59
N LEU A 34 -2.03 -9.11 1.85
CA LEU A 34 -2.06 -7.70 2.20
C LEU A 34 -3.49 -7.14 2.15
N GLY A 35 -4.29 -7.55 1.17
CA GLY A 35 -5.71 -7.24 1.06
C GLY A 35 -6.48 -7.63 2.31
N TRP A 36 -6.36 -8.88 2.76
CA TRP A 36 -7.02 -9.34 3.98
C TRP A 36 -6.52 -8.63 5.24
N LEU A 37 -5.21 -8.37 5.33
CA LEU A 37 -4.62 -7.69 6.47
C LEU A 37 -5.08 -6.23 6.59
N PHE A 38 -5.16 -5.51 5.47
CA PHE A 38 -5.49 -4.09 5.43
C PHE A 38 -6.96 -3.79 5.13
N ALA A 39 -7.79 -4.79 4.81
CA ALA A 39 -9.23 -4.61 4.59
C ALA A 39 -9.95 -3.92 5.77
N PRO A 40 -9.69 -4.26 7.06
CA PRO A 40 -10.29 -3.54 8.17
C PRO A 40 -9.94 -2.04 8.16
N LEU A 41 -8.70 -1.70 7.78
CA LEU A 41 -8.26 -0.32 7.70
C LEU A 41 -8.89 0.42 6.52
N ALA A 42 -9.00 -0.24 5.35
CA ALA A 42 -9.70 0.28 4.19
C ALA A 42 -11.18 0.57 4.49
N PHE A 43 -11.83 -0.33 5.23
CA PHE A 43 -13.21 -0.14 5.67
C PHE A 43 -13.34 1.08 6.61
N LEU A 44 -12.42 1.24 7.57
CA LEU A 44 -12.42 2.36 8.51
C LEU A 44 -12.30 3.74 7.83
N ILE A 45 -11.60 3.83 6.70
CA ILE A 45 -11.46 5.09 5.93
C ILE A 45 -12.60 5.33 4.93
N GLY A 46 -13.64 4.49 4.96
CA GLY A 46 -14.89 4.71 4.22
C GLY A 46 -15.06 3.91 2.93
N VAL A 47 -14.21 2.91 2.66
CA VAL A 47 -14.40 1.96 1.55
C VAL A 47 -15.50 0.94 1.89
N PRO A 48 -16.47 0.66 0.99
CA PRO A 48 -17.43 -0.42 1.18
C PRO A 48 -16.76 -1.77 1.41
N TRP A 49 -17.31 -2.62 2.29
CA TRP A 49 -16.67 -3.88 2.68
C TRP A 49 -16.38 -4.83 1.49
N ASN A 50 -17.26 -4.84 0.49
CA ASN A 50 -17.10 -5.62 -0.74
C ASN A 50 -15.92 -5.15 -1.61
N GLU A 51 -15.44 -3.92 -1.44
CA GLU A 51 -14.29 -3.34 -2.14
C GLU A 51 -13.06 -3.21 -1.23
N ALA A 52 -13.24 -3.39 0.09
CA ALA A 52 -12.22 -3.14 1.11
C ALA A 52 -11.00 -4.06 0.98
N THR A 53 -11.19 -5.31 0.53
CA THR A 53 -10.07 -6.23 0.27
C THR A 53 -9.18 -5.67 -0.83
N VAL A 54 -9.76 -5.27 -1.98
CA VAL A 54 -9.04 -4.70 -3.12
C VAL A 54 -8.32 -3.41 -2.73
N ALA A 55 -9.00 -2.50 -2.02
CA ALA A 55 -8.37 -1.29 -1.50
C ALA A 55 -7.23 -1.59 -0.51
N GLY A 56 -7.40 -2.62 0.33
CA GLY A 56 -6.39 -3.12 1.25
C GLY A 56 -5.12 -3.59 0.55
N GLU A 57 -5.23 -4.22 -0.63
CA GLU A 57 -4.08 -4.69 -1.41
C GLU A 57 -3.15 -3.52 -1.73
N PHE A 58 -3.70 -2.41 -2.23
CA PHE A 58 -2.92 -1.24 -2.59
C PHE A 58 -2.32 -0.52 -1.38
N ILE A 59 -3.08 -0.36 -0.29
CA ILE A 59 -2.58 0.25 0.95
C ILE A 59 -1.42 -0.60 1.52
N GLY A 60 -1.56 -1.92 1.50
CA GLY A 60 -0.53 -2.85 1.92
C GLY A 60 0.71 -2.77 1.02
N LEU A 61 0.53 -2.86 -0.31
CA LEU A 61 1.63 -2.78 -1.29
C LEU A 61 2.42 -1.49 -1.15
N LYS A 62 1.74 -0.36 -0.98
CA LYS A 62 2.37 0.93 -0.72
C LYS A 62 3.24 0.87 0.53
N THR A 63 2.73 0.28 1.61
CA THR A 63 3.39 0.22 2.91
C THR A 63 4.64 -0.66 2.86
N VAL A 64 4.53 -1.87 2.30
CA VAL A 64 5.62 -2.86 2.32
C VAL A 64 6.63 -2.70 1.20
N ALA A 65 6.18 -2.24 0.02
CA ALA A 65 7.03 -1.98 -1.13
C ALA A 65 7.20 -0.46 -1.33
N ASN A 66 6.38 0.15 -2.17
CA ASN A 66 6.30 1.59 -2.38
C ASN A 66 5.03 1.98 -3.14
N GLU A 67 4.75 3.29 -3.15
CA GLU A 67 3.61 3.92 -3.81
C GLU A 67 3.59 3.73 -5.32
N PHE A 68 4.74 3.71 -6.00
CA PHE A 68 4.79 3.51 -7.45
C PHE A 68 4.33 2.12 -7.87
N VAL A 69 4.72 1.07 -7.11
CA VAL A 69 4.23 -0.29 -7.32
C VAL A 69 2.73 -0.33 -7.09
N ALA A 70 2.25 0.24 -5.98
CA ALA A 70 0.82 0.32 -5.70
C ALA A 70 0.03 1.05 -6.80
N TYR A 71 0.48 2.21 -7.26
CA TYR A 71 -0.16 2.95 -8.35
C TYR A 71 -0.12 2.19 -9.68
N SER A 72 0.98 1.49 -9.99
CA SER A 72 1.06 0.69 -11.22
C SER A 72 0.04 -0.44 -11.26
N GLN A 73 -0.26 -1.05 -10.10
CA GLN A 73 -1.30 -2.08 -9.98
C GLN A 73 -2.71 -1.50 -9.84
N PHE A 74 -2.85 -0.28 -9.34
CA PHE A 74 -4.14 0.40 -9.23
C PHE A 74 -4.61 1.01 -10.56
N ALA A 75 -3.70 1.52 -11.40
CA ALA A 75 -4.04 2.19 -12.65
C ALA A 75 -5.00 1.40 -13.57
N PRO A 76 -4.89 0.07 -13.73
CA PRO A 76 -5.86 -0.72 -14.50
C PRO A 76 -7.30 -0.62 -13.99
N TYR A 77 -7.51 -0.42 -12.68
CA TYR A 77 -8.84 -0.28 -12.07
C TYR A 77 -9.52 1.07 -12.38
N LEU A 78 -8.78 2.01 -12.98
CA LEU A 78 -9.31 3.29 -13.46
C LEU A 78 -9.86 3.21 -14.89
N THR A 79 -9.69 2.07 -15.56
CA THR A 79 -10.09 1.87 -16.96
C THR A 79 -11.34 1.00 -17.08
N GLU A 80 -11.98 0.99 -18.25
CA GLU A 80 -13.10 0.09 -18.53
C GLU A 80 -12.70 -1.39 -18.56
N ALA A 81 -11.40 -1.70 -18.70
CA ALA A 81 -10.85 -3.05 -18.69
C ALA A 81 -10.47 -3.55 -17.27
N ALA A 82 -11.01 -2.92 -16.23
CA ALA A 82 -10.70 -3.27 -14.85
C ALA A 82 -11.08 -4.73 -14.52
N PRO A 83 -10.25 -5.47 -13.75
CA PRO A 83 -10.60 -6.82 -13.28
C PRO A 83 -11.87 -6.85 -12.43
N VAL A 84 -12.09 -5.78 -11.66
CA VAL A 84 -13.29 -5.53 -10.86
C VAL A 84 -13.61 -4.04 -10.97
N VAL A 85 -14.88 -3.72 -11.19
CA VAL A 85 -15.33 -2.31 -11.22
C VAL A 85 -15.44 -1.82 -9.78
N LEU A 86 -14.62 -0.83 -9.44
CA LEU A 86 -14.69 -0.12 -8.16
C LEU A 86 -15.60 1.11 -8.29
N SER A 87 -16.29 1.45 -7.20
CA SER A 87 -17.00 2.72 -7.11
C SER A 87 -16.07 3.94 -7.26
N GLU A 88 -16.59 5.05 -7.81
CA GLU A 88 -15.83 6.30 -7.94
C GLU A 88 -15.32 6.82 -6.59
N LYS A 89 -16.14 6.67 -5.55
CA LYS A 89 -15.76 6.95 -4.17
C LYS A 89 -14.51 6.16 -3.76
N THR A 90 -14.48 4.85 -3.99
CA THR A 90 -13.33 4.01 -3.63
C THR A 90 -12.09 4.34 -4.44
N LYS A 91 -12.23 4.62 -5.75
CA LYS A 91 -11.10 5.07 -6.58
C LYS A 91 -10.47 6.34 -6.02
N ALA A 92 -11.28 7.30 -5.57
CA ALA A 92 -10.80 8.52 -4.93
C ALA A 92 -10.12 8.24 -3.58
N ILE A 93 -10.74 7.45 -2.70
CA ILE A 93 -10.15 7.07 -1.40
C ILE A 93 -8.77 6.41 -1.61
N ILE A 94 -8.66 5.43 -2.52
CA ILE A 94 -7.38 4.76 -2.83
C ILE A 94 -6.37 5.78 -3.34
N SER A 95 -6.77 6.66 -4.27
CA SER A 95 -5.87 7.68 -4.83
C SER A 95 -5.23 8.57 -3.76
N PHE A 96 -6.00 9.01 -2.76
CA PHE A 96 -5.49 9.80 -1.64
C PHE A 96 -4.69 8.95 -0.64
N ALA A 97 -5.12 7.72 -0.35
CA ALA A 97 -4.40 6.83 0.57
C ALA A 97 -2.99 6.49 0.06
N LEU A 98 -2.84 6.35 -1.26
CA LEU A 98 -1.57 6.07 -1.94
C LEU A 98 -0.66 7.30 -2.09
N CYS A 99 -1.20 8.52 -1.98
CA CYS A 99 -0.48 9.76 -2.27
C CYS A 99 0.52 10.13 -1.16
N GLY A 100 1.67 9.45 -1.11
CA GLY A 100 2.79 9.84 -0.27
C GLY A 100 3.80 8.72 -0.05
N PHE A 101 5.04 9.11 0.28
CA PHE A 101 6.20 8.23 0.41
C PHE A 101 6.28 7.45 1.73
N ALA A 102 5.17 7.28 2.44
CA ALA A 102 5.14 6.55 3.72
C ALA A 102 5.20 5.03 3.46
N ASN A 103 6.42 4.49 3.39
CA ASN A 103 6.71 3.09 3.16
C ASN A 103 8.00 2.66 3.87
N LEU A 104 8.26 1.35 3.99
CA LEU A 104 9.45 0.84 4.69
C LEU A 104 10.77 1.25 4.03
N SER A 105 10.81 1.35 2.69
CA SER A 105 12.01 1.75 1.96
C SER A 105 12.41 3.22 2.23
N SER A 106 11.43 4.09 2.46
CA SER A 106 11.64 5.51 2.76
C SER A 106 12.36 5.75 4.08
N ILE A 107 12.32 4.80 5.03
CA ILE A 107 13.11 4.88 6.25
C ILE A 107 14.61 4.92 5.92
N ALA A 108 15.06 4.03 5.02
CA ALA A 108 16.45 3.98 4.60
C ALA A 108 16.85 5.22 3.80
N ILE A 109 15.94 5.72 2.94
CA ILE A 109 16.15 6.95 2.17
C ILE A 109 16.34 8.14 3.12
N LEU A 110 15.47 8.31 4.12
CA LEU A 110 15.58 9.40 5.09
C LEU A 110 16.81 9.25 5.99
N LEU A 111 17.17 8.03 6.40
CA LEU A 111 18.38 7.78 7.17
C LEU A 111 19.66 8.07 6.36
N GLY A 112 19.65 7.80 5.05
CA GLY A 112 20.73 8.17 4.13
C GLY A 112 20.81 9.69 3.93
N GLY A 113 19.67 10.32 3.60
CA GLY A 113 19.56 11.75 3.34
C GLY A 113 19.80 12.59 4.60
N LEU A 114 18.87 12.56 5.55
CA LEU A 114 18.97 13.35 6.79
C LEU A 114 20.18 12.93 7.64
N GLY A 115 20.54 11.64 7.62
CA GLY A 115 21.69 11.16 8.38
C GLY A 115 23.04 11.62 7.81
N SER A 116 23.13 11.95 6.52
CA SER A 116 24.34 12.57 5.96
C SER A 116 24.40 14.06 6.27
N LEU A 117 23.26 14.75 6.33
CA LEU A 117 23.15 16.16 6.73
C LEU A 117 23.37 16.37 8.24
N ALA A 118 22.95 15.42 9.07
CA ALA A 118 23.10 15.48 10.53
C ALA A 118 23.70 14.17 11.10
N PRO A 119 25.00 13.89 10.89
CA PRO A 119 25.63 12.62 11.27
C PRO A 119 25.49 12.27 12.75
N LYS A 120 25.58 13.28 13.64
CA LYS A 120 25.43 13.12 15.10
C LYS A 120 24.01 12.75 15.53
N ARG A 121 23.01 12.89 14.65
CA ARG A 121 21.58 12.61 14.93
C ARG A 121 21.09 11.33 14.21
N ARG A 122 21.98 10.58 13.54
CA ARG A 122 21.62 9.34 12.84
C ARG A 122 20.90 8.33 13.72
N GLY A 123 21.32 8.19 14.98
CA GLY A 123 20.66 7.29 15.95
C GLY A 123 19.20 7.68 16.21
N ASP A 124 18.93 8.98 16.39
CA ASP A 124 17.57 9.49 16.59
C ASP A 124 16.70 9.26 15.33
N ILE A 125 17.25 9.54 14.15
CA ILE A 125 16.54 9.37 12.86
C ILE A 125 16.15 7.91 12.66
N ALA A 126 17.08 6.97 12.88
CA ALA A 126 16.81 5.55 12.76
C ALA A 126 15.72 5.09 13.74
N ARG A 127 15.79 5.53 15.00
CA ARG A 127 14.79 5.19 16.03
C ARG A 127 13.39 5.71 15.70
N MET A 128 13.29 6.84 15.00
CA MET A 128 12.02 7.46 14.62
C MET A 128 11.44 6.90 13.31
N GLY A 129 12.20 6.14 12.52
CA GLY A 129 11.82 5.69 11.17
C GLY A 129 10.43 5.05 11.09
N VAL A 130 10.19 4.00 11.89
CA VAL A 130 8.89 3.29 11.88
C VAL A 130 7.75 4.21 12.33
N LYS A 131 8.00 5.04 13.37
CA LYS A 131 7.00 6.01 13.85
C LYS A 131 6.65 7.04 12.77
N ALA A 132 7.65 7.49 12.01
CA ALA A 132 7.46 8.43 10.91
C ALA A 132 6.65 7.81 9.77
N VAL A 133 6.88 6.54 9.43
CA VAL A 133 6.05 5.82 8.45
C VAL A 133 4.60 5.70 8.92
N ILE A 134 4.38 5.30 10.18
CA ILE A 134 3.02 5.22 10.74
C ILE A 134 2.33 6.59 10.69
N ALA A 135 3.01 7.65 11.12
CA ALA A 135 2.46 9.01 11.09
C ALA A 135 2.14 9.48 9.66
N GLY A 136 3.05 9.23 8.70
CA GLY A 136 2.84 9.55 7.30
C GLY A 136 1.68 8.76 6.68
N THR A 137 1.57 7.46 7.00
CA THR A 137 0.45 6.63 6.55
C THR A 137 -0.87 7.15 7.11
N LEU A 138 -0.95 7.46 8.41
CA LEU A 138 -2.15 8.03 9.02
C LEU A 138 -2.54 9.37 8.39
N SER A 139 -1.56 10.22 8.05
CA SER A 139 -1.80 11.48 7.34
C SER A 139 -2.49 11.25 5.99
N ASN A 140 -2.01 10.28 5.21
CA ASN A 140 -2.62 9.94 3.92
C ASN A 140 -4.02 9.34 4.09
N LEU A 141 -4.21 8.47 5.08
CA LEU A 141 -5.50 7.84 5.37
C LEU A 141 -6.54 8.86 5.85
N MET A 142 -6.12 9.88 6.61
CA MET A 142 -6.98 11.00 6.98
C MET A 142 -7.45 11.76 5.73
N ALA A 143 -6.54 12.12 4.83
CA ALA A 143 -6.89 12.78 3.57
C ALA A 143 -7.84 11.90 2.71
N ALA A 144 -7.60 10.59 2.67
CA ALA A 144 -8.46 9.64 1.99
C ALA A 144 -9.88 9.57 2.59
N THR A 145 -9.98 9.60 3.91
CA THR A 145 -11.26 9.63 4.63
C THR A 145 -12.05 10.90 4.29
N ILE A 146 -11.37 12.05 4.24
CA ILE A 146 -11.97 13.34 3.87
C ILE A 146 -12.47 13.29 2.42
N ALA A 147 -11.67 12.76 1.49
CA ALA A 147 -12.09 12.57 0.10
C ALA A 147 -13.33 11.67 -0.01
N GLY A 148 -13.32 10.54 0.70
CA GLY A 148 -14.46 9.62 0.75
C GLY A 148 -15.73 10.27 1.29
N PHE A 149 -15.62 11.13 2.30
CA PHE A 149 -16.73 11.88 2.87
C PHE A 149 -17.36 12.83 1.84
N PHE A 150 -16.55 13.62 1.13
CA PHE A 150 -17.02 14.57 0.11
C PHE A 150 -17.44 13.94 -1.23
N LEU A 151 -17.33 12.63 -1.38
CA LEU A 151 -17.77 11.90 -2.59
C LEU A 151 -18.88 10.89 -2.29
N SER A 152 -19.50 11.01 -1.11
CA SER A 152 -20.60 10.12 -0.67
C SER A 152 -21.99 10.61 -1.10
N PHE A 153 -22.09 11.64 -1.93
CA PHE A 153 -23.34 12.28 -2.38
C PHE A 153 -23.42 12.38 -3.90
#